data_AF-A0A822YXB0-F1
#
_entry.id   AF-A0A822YXB0-F1
#
_cell.length_a   1.000
_cell.length_b   1.000
_cell.length_c   1.000
_cell.angle_alpha   90.00
_cell.angle_beta   90.00
_cell.angle_gamma   90.00
#
_symmetry.space_group_name_H-M   'P 1'
#
loop_
_entity.id
_entity.type
_entity.pdbx_description
1 polymer ?
#
loop_
_entity_poly.entity_id
_entity_poly.type
_entity_poly.pdbx_seq_one_letter_code
_entity_poly.pdbx_strand_id
1 'polypeptide(L)'
;MSATYMVALCQVIDLQHLEENMKEVMKHIVNQAIRKTLYMGKDGSMLETHFYEKEILQIVEHQPVFSYLGDPMNPSYALLLQLWELLVEKKLQESPKEEGETNSGYSIFKRIPVFQEELKVILGEEVAKARERFDNGNFPIPNRIK
;
A
#
# COMPACT_ATOMS: atom_id res chain seq x y z
N MET A 1 -13.40 16.67 34.84
CA MET A 1 -12.51 15.62 34.30
C MET A 1 -13.28 14.50 33.59
N SER A 2 -14.43 14.04 34.11
CA SER A 2 -15.19 12.95 33.46
C SER A 2 -15.76 13.30 32.08
N ALA A 3 -16.26 14.54 31.89
CA ALA A 3 -16.81 14.96 30.59
C ALA A 3 -15.75 15.01 29.48
N THR A 4 -14.56 15.55 29.77
CA THR A 4 -13.43 15.59 28.82
C THR A 4 -12.94 14.19 28.47
N TYR A 5 -12.94 13.27 29.44
CA TYR A 5 -12.57 11.88 29.21
C TYR A 5 -13.58 11.15 28.32
N MET A 6 -14.88 11.34 28.55
CA MET A 6 -15.94 10.76 27.71
C MET A 6 -15.83 11.23 26.25
N VAL A 7 -15.63 12.53 26.01
CA VAL A 7 -15.43 13.07 24.66
C VAL A 7 -14.18 12.46 24.01
N ALA A 8 -13.08 12.33 24.76
CA ALA A 8 -11.86 11.71 24.25
C ALA A 8 -12.07 10.23 23.88
N LEU A 9 -12.86 9.47 24.64
CA LEU A 9 -13.18 8.08 24.31
C LEU A 9 -13.98 7.98 23.00
N CYS A 10 -15.03 8.80 22.84
CA CYS A 10 -15.80 8.84 21.59
C CYS A 10 -14.88 9.16 20.40
N GLN A 11 -13.99 10.15 20.55
CA GLN A 11 -13.03 10.51 19.52
C GLN A 11 -12.09 9.35 19.16
N VAL A 12 -11.60 8.61 20.16
CA VAL A 12 -10.73 7.45 19.92
C VAL A 12 -11.46 6.35 19.15
N ILE A 13 -12.74 6.10 19.47
CA ILE A 13 -13.58 5.12 18.76
C ILE A 13 -13.74 5.52 17.29
N ASP A 14 -14.03 6.79 17.01
CA ASP A 14 -14.19 7.29 15.64
C ASP A 14 -12.86 7.23 14.87
N LEU A 15 -11.73 7.53 15.53
CA LEU A 15 -10.41 7.41 14.93
C LEU A 15 -10.03 5.95 14.63
N GLN A 16 -10.38 4.99 15.49
CA GLN A 16 -10.17 3.57 15.21
C GLN A 16 -11.00 3.11 14.02
N HIS A 17 -12.25 3.56 13.92
CA HIS A 17 -13.10 3.27 12.78
C HIS A 17 -12.54 3.84 11.48
N LEU A 18 -12.02 5.08 11.51
CA LEU A 18 -11.32 5.68 10.37
C LEU A 18 -10.05 4.91 10.01
N GLU A 19 -9.26 4.51 11.00
CA GLU A 19 -8.01 3.76 10.81
C GLU A 19 -8.27 2.45 10.04
N GLU A 20 -9.27 1.67 10.47
CA GLU A 20 -9.61 0.41 9.82
C GLU A 20 -10.04 0.60 8.36
N ASN A 21 -10.89 1.59 8.09
CA ASN A 21 -11.35 1.88 6.73
C ASN A 21 -10.22 2.37 5.83
N MET A 22 -9.39 3.29 6.32
CA MET A 22 -8.26 3.80 5.54
C MET A 22 -7.20 2.72 5.32
N LYS A 23 -7.00 1.80 6.27
CA LYS A 23 -6.12 0.63 6.08
C LYS A 23 -6.58 -0.24 4.92
N GLU A 24 -7.88 -0.51 4.83
CA GLU A 24 -8.43 -1.33 3.75
C GLU A 24 -8.33 -0.64 2.39
N VAL A 25 -8.60 0.68 2.34
CA VAL A 25 -8.38 1.50 1.16
C VAL A 25 -6.91 1.45 0.71
N MET A 26 -5.96 1.58 1.63
CA MET A 26 -4.53 1.51 1.32
C MET A 26 -4.14 0.13 0.77
N LYS A 27 -4.66 -0.96 1.35
CA LYS A 27 -4.46 -2.31 0.82
C LYS A 27 -5.00 -2.43 -0.61
N HIS A 28 -6.19 -1.90 -0.87
CA HIS A 28 -6.78 -1.90 -2.21
C HIS A 28 -5.94 -1.10 -3.22
N ILE A 29 -5.51 0.11 -2.87
CA ILE A 29 -4.68 0.97 -3.72
C ILE A 29 -3.36 0.27 -4.06
N VAL A 30 -2.68 -0.28 -3.05
CA VAL A 30 -1.41 -0.99 -3.24
C VAL A 30 -1.62 -2.23 -4.11
N ASN A 31 -2.68 -3.01 -3.88
CA ASN A 31 -3.01 -4.15 -4.72
C ASN A 31 -3.26 -3.73 -6.18
N GLN A 32 -4.01 -2.65 -6.40
CA GLN A 32 -4.25 -2.10 -7.73
C GLN A 32 -2.94 -1.68 -8.42
N ALA A 33 -2.02 -1.02 -7.70
CA ALA A 33 -0.72 -0.64 -8.22
C ALA A 33 0.13 -1.87 -8.57
N ILE A 34 0.17 -2.90 -7.70
CA ILE A 34 0.87 -4.18 -7.96
C ILE A 34 0.29 -4.84 -9.21
N ARG A 35 -1.04 -4.95 -9.34
CA ARG A 35 -1.69 -5.55 -10.51
C ARG A 35 -1.37 -4.85 -11.82
N LYS A 36 -1.30 -3.52 -11.81
CA LYS A 36 -0.97 -2.75 -13.02
C LYS A 36 0.49 -2.87 -13.43
N THR A 37 1.40 -3.04 -12.47
CA THR A 37 2.84 -2.81 -12.70
C THR A 37 3.71 -4.04 -12.50
N LEU A 38 3.32 -4.97 -11.62
CA LEU A 38 4.08 -6.15 -11.20
C LEU A 38 3.41 -7.47 -11.57
N TYR A 39 2.18 -7.49 -12.07
CA TYR A 39 1.52 -8.73 -12.49
C TYR A 39 1.79 -9.13 -13.94
N MET A 40 1.75 -8.15 -14.86
CA MET A 40 1.76 -8.43 -16.30
C MET A 40 2.96 -7.80 -17.01
N GLY A 41 3.62 -8.62 -17.83
CA GLY A 41 4.56 -8.23 -18.88
C GLY A 41 3.97 -7.16 -19.79
N LYS A 42 4.80 -6.35 -20.45
CA LYS A 42 4.33 -5.57 -21.61
C LYS A 42 3.74 -6.49 -22.70
N ASP A 43 4.15 -7.75 -22.70
CA ASP A 43 3.77 -8.79 -23.65
C ASP A 43 2.61 -9.68 -23.17
N GLY A 44 1.97 -9.35 -22.03
CA GLY A 44 0.84 -10.11 -21.49
C GLY A 44 1.23 -11.36 -20.67
N SER A 45 2.52 -11.67 -20.52
CA SER A 45 3.01 -12.77 -19.68
C SER A 45 2.85 -12.49 -18.18
N MET A 46 2.53 -13.51 -17.38
CA MET A 46 2.58 -13.41 -15.92
C MET A 46 4.03 -13.33 -15.46
N LEU A 47 4.33 -12.36 -14.60
CA LEU A 47 5.69 -12.13 -14.11
C LEU A 47 5.93 -12.88 -12.80
N GLU A 48 7.18 -13.28 -12.56
CA GLU A 48 7.61 -13.83 -11.27
C GLU A 48 7.41 -12.84 -10.10
N THR A 49 7.25 -11.54 -10.39
CA THR A 49 6.96 -10.50 -9.38
C THR A 49 5.62 -10.62 -8.68
N HIS A 50 4.70 -11.49 -9.15
CA HIS A 50 3.43 -11.74 -8.46
C HIS A 50 3.62 -12.33 -7.05
N PHE A 51 4.73 -13.05 -6.80
CA PHE A 51 5.01 -13.64 -5.49
C PHE A 51 5.21 -12.59 -4.37
N TYR A 52 5.60 -11.35 -4.73
CA TYR A 52 5.86 -10.30 -3.75
C TYR A 52 4.59 -9.62 -3.23
N GLU A 53 3.43 -9.84 -3.87
CA GLU A 53 2.18 -9.16 -3.48
C GLU A 53 1.85 -9.34 -2.00
N LYS A 54 1.94 -10.58 -1.50
CA LYS A 54 1.59 -10.91 -0.12
C LYS A 54 2.46 -10.13 0.87
N GLU A 55 3.75 -10.02 0.59
CA GLU A 55 4.68 -9.37 1.51
C GLU A 55 4.57 -7.84 1.47
N ILE A 56 4.33 -7.28 0.28
CA ILE A 56 4.02 -5.85 0.12
C ILE A 56 2.73 -5.50 0.90
N LEU A 57 1.69 -6.33 0.79
CA LEU A 57 0.44 -6.15 1.54
C LEU A 57 0.65 -6.31 3.06
N GLN A 58 1.56 -7.19 3.48
CA GLN A 58 1.93 -7.32 4.89
C GLN A 58 2.57 -6.03 5.41
N ILE A 59 3.42 -5.34 4.66
CA ILE A 59 4.00 -4.06 5.09
C ILE A 59 2.89 -3.03 5.40
N VAL A 60 1.92 -2.90 4.49
CA VAL A 60 0.76 -2.01 4.68
C VAL A 60 -0.05 -2.41 5.91
N GLU A 61 -0.15 -3.70 6.20
CA GLU A 61 -0.89 -4.21 7.35
C GLU A 61 -0.21 -3.94 8.69
N HIS A 62 1.11 -3.94 8.74
CA HIS A 62 1.86 -3.74 9.98
C HIS A 62 2.16 -2.27 10.28
N GLN A 63 1.96 -1.36 9.32
CA GLN A 63 2.19 0.07 9.52
C GLN A 63 0.94 0.80 10.05
N PRO A 64 1.04 1.58 11.15
CA PRO A 64 -0.06 2.37 11.66
C PRO A 64 -0.45 3.46 10.65
N VAL A 65 -1.72 3.53 10.27
CA VAL A 65 -2.17 4.34 9.13
C VAL A 65 -1.88 5.82 9.36
N PHE A 66 -2.14 6.31 10.56
CA PHE A 66 -1.95 7.72 10.91
C PHE A 66 -0.49 8.20 10.86
N SER A 67 0.49 7.29 10.81
CA SER A 67 1.90 7.67 10.67
C SER A 67 2.25 8.22 9.29
N TYR A 68 1.53 7.80 8.24
CA TYR A 68 1.81 8.19 6.86
C TYR A 68 0.62 8.84 6.15
N LEU A 69 -0.60 8.77 6.69
CA LEU A 69 -1.82 9.27 6.03
C LEU A 69 -1.81 10.77 5.70
N GLY A 70 -0.99 11.57 6.39
CA GLY A 70 -0.86 13.01 6.14
C GLY A 70 -0.13 13.34 4.85
N ASP A 71 0.89 12.56 4.52
CA ASP A 71 1.66 12.66 3.27
C ASP A 71 2.18 11.26 2.92
N PRO A 72 1.35 10.42 2.28
CA PRO A 72 1.68 9.00 2.11
C PRO A 72 2.80 8.78 1.08
N MET A 73 3.22 9.84 0.38
CA MET A 73 4.33 9.84 -0.57
C MET A 73 5.64 10.37 0.03
N ASN A 74 5.67 10.69 1.31
CA ASN A 74 6.87 11.17 1.96
C ASN A 74 7.93 10.06 2.08
N PRO A 75 9.12 10.22 1.49
CA PRO A 75 10.15 9.19 1.51
C PRO A 75 10.75 8.96 2.91
N SER A 76 10.52 9.88 3.86
CA SER A 76 10.97 9.73 5.25
C SER A 76 10.03 8.86 6.10
N TYR A 77 8.84 8.50 5.59
CA TYR A 77 7.90 7.66 6.32
C TYR A 77 8.20 6.17 6.13
N ALA A 78 7.93 5.41 7.20
CA ALA A 78 8.29 3.99 7.29
C ALA A 78 7.63 3.14 6.19
N LEU A 79 6.41 3.48 5.75
CA LEU A 79 5.70 2.72 4.73
C LEU A 79 6.47 2.66 3.40
N LEU A 80 6.90 3.80 2.86
CA LEU A 80 7.67 3.82 1.62
C LEU A 80 9.04 3.17 1.81
N LEU A 81 9.73 3.47 2.91
CA LEU A 81 11.05 2.89 3.19
C LEU A 81 11.02 1.37 3.18
N GLN A 82 10.06 0.75 3.90
CA GLN A 82 9.93 -0.70 3.96
C GLN A 82 9.52 -1.33 2.62
N LEU A 83 8.64 -0.65 1.87
CA LEU A 83 8.26 -1.10 0.54
C LEU A 83 9.47 -1.17 -0.40
N TRP A 84 10.33 -0.14 -0.37
CA TRP A 84 11.55 -0.10 -1.18
C TRP A 84 12.60 -1.10 -0.73
N GLU A 85 12.80 -1.21 0.58
CA GLU A 85 13.72 -2.18 1.17
C GLU A 85 13.35 -3.61 0.74
N LEU A 86 12.07 -3.98 0.83
CA LEU A 86 11.60 -5.29 0.40
C LEU A 86 11.84 -5.53 -1.09
N LEU A 87 11.48 -4.56 -1.95
CA LEU A 87 11.67 -4.69 -3.39
C LEU A 87 13.16 -4.85 -3.77
N VAL A 88 14.06 -4.20 -3.04
CA VAL A 88 15.51 -4.32 -3.23
C VAL A 88 16.04 -5.65 -2.64
N GLU A 89 15.59 -6.05 -1.46
CA GLU A 89 16.01 -7.30 -0.81
C GLU A 89 15.63 -8.52 -1.67
N LYS A 90 14.40 -8.54 -2.19
CA LYS A 90 13.94 -9.61 -3.08
C LYS A 90 14.74 -9.71 -4.36
N LYS A 91 15.25 -8.57 -4.84
CA LYS A 91 16.14 -8.54 -5.98
C LYS A 91 17.52 -9.09 -5.66
N LEU A 92 18.05 -8.85 -4.46
CA LEU A 92 19.34 -9.42 -4.02
C LEU A 92 19.26 -10.93 -3.80
N GLN A 93 18.08 -11.45 -3.42
CA GLN A 93 17.83 -12.88 -3.28
C GLN A 93 17.60 -13.60 -4.61
N GLU A 94 17.28 -12.86 -5.68
CA GLU A 94 17.17 -13.38 -7.04
C GLU A 94 18.60 -13.72 -7.54
N SER A 95 19.03 -14.96 -7.31
CA SER A 95 20.32 -15.46 -7.76
C SER A 95 20.45 -15.37 -9.29
N PRO A 96 21.68 -15.23 -9.84
CA PRO A 96 21.89 -15.32 -11.27
C PRO A 96 21.64 -16.77 -11.69
N LYS A 97 20.41 -17.09 -12.06
CA LYS A 97 20.12 -18.34 -12.78
C LYS A 97 20.77 -18.23 -14.15
N GLU A 98 21.86 -18.96 -14.26
CA GLU A 98 22.53 -19.54 -15.43
C GLU A 98 22.35 -18.81 -16.77
N GLU A 99 23.50 -18.38 -17.30
CA GLU A 99 23.77 -18.01 -18.69
C GLU A 99 23.17 -19.05 -19.65
N GLY A 100 21.94 -18.87 -20.11
CA GLY A 100 21.33 -19.90 -20.97
C GLY A 100 20.02 -19.59 -21.68
N GLU A 101 19.17 -18.68 -21.19
CA GLU A 101 17.90 -18.40 -21.85
C GLU A 101 17.65 -16.89 -22.02
N THR A 102 17.89 -16.47 -23.25
CA THR A 102 17.45 -15.26 -23.94
C THR A 102 16.36 -14.43 -23.25
N ASN A 103 16.72 -13.21 -22.86
CA ASN A 103 15.85 -12.02 -22.94
C ASN A 103 14.47 -12.02 -22.23
N SER A 104 14.25 -12.82 -21.17
CA SER A 104 13.04 -12.66 -20.32
C SER A 104 13.23 -11.67 -19.17
N GLY A 105 14.47 -11.21 -18.95
CA GLY A 105 14.88 -10.28 -17.89
C GLY A 105 14.35 -8.85 -18.07
N TYR A 106 13.04 -8.65 -17.99
CA TYR A 106 12.46 -7.34 -17.73
C TYR A 106 12.67 -7.00 -16.25
N SER A 107 13.94 -6.73 -15.90
CA SER A 107 14.45 -6.58 -14.53
C SER A 107 13.51 -5.75 -13.66
N ILE A 108 13.19 -6.26 -12.47
CA ILE A 108 12.38 -5.61 -11.43
C ILE A 108 12.81 -4.14 -11.23
N PHE A 109 14.11 -3.83 -11.34
CA PHE A 109 14.64 -2.46 -11.29
C PHE A 109 14.04 -1.49 -12.31
N LYS A 110 13.70 -1.95 -13.52
CA LYS A 110 13.04 -1.12 -14.53
C LYS A 110 11.56 -0.88 -14.20
N ARG A 111 10.97 -1.71 -13.34
CA ARG A 111 9.56 -1.61 -12.91
C ARG A 111 9.38 -0.89 -11.58
N ILE A 112 10.36 -0.91 -10.69
CA ILE A 112 10.35 -0.12 -9.44
C ILE A 112 9.94 1.35 -9.70
N PRO A 113 10.57 2.11 -10.62
CA PRO A 113 10.18 3.49 -10.88
C PRO A 113 8.77 3.61 -11.49
N VAL A 114 8.35 2.62 -12.30
CA VAL A 114 7.00 2.58 -12.88
C VAL A 114 5.95 2.35 -11.79
N PHE A 115 6.25 1.45 -10.85
CA PHE A 115 5.41 1.20 -9.68
C PHE A 115 5.35 2.41 -8.75
N GLN A 116 6.49 3.10 -8.55
CA GLN A 116 6.55 4.35 -7.78
C GLN A 116 5.61 5.41 -8.31
N GLU A 117 5.69 5.69 -9.61
CA GLU A 117 4.87 6.72 -10.24
C GLU A 117 3.40 6.32 -10.27
N GLU A 118 3.08 5.06 -10.60
CA GLU A 118 1.68 4.59 -10.58
C GLU A 118 1.09 4.64 -9.16
N LEU A 119 1.85 4.21 -8.15
CA LEU A 119 1.42 4.29 -6.76
C LEU A 119 1.17 5.74 -6.38
N LYS A 120 2.08 6.66 -6.71
CA LYS A 120 1.94 8.10 -6.43
C LYS A 120 0.67 8.71 -7.01
N VAL A 121 0.37 8.40 -8.26
CA VAL A 121 -0.83 8.89 -8.95
C VAL A 121 -2.10 8.36 -8.26
N ILE A 122 -2.19 7.05 -8.00
CA ILE A 122 -3.37 6.46 -7.38
C ILE A 122 -3.54 6.96 -5.94
N LEU A 123 -2.47 7.05 -5.16
CA LEU A 123 -2.50 7.46 -3.75
C LEU A 123 -3.02 8.89 -3.60
N GLY A 124 -2.53 9.81 -4.44
CA GLY A 124 -2.92 11.22 -4.38
C GLY A 124 -4.41 11.43 -4.62
N GLU A 125 -5.03 10.63 -5.50
CA GLU A 125 -6.45 10.73 -5.79
C GLU A 125 -7.33 9.93 -4.84
N GLU A 126 -7.02 8.64 -4.61
CA GLU A 126 -7.91 7.73 -3.92
C GLU A 126 -7.91 7.94 -2.40
N VAL A 127 -6.83 8.42 -1.78
CA VAL A 127 -6.81 8.73 -0.34
C VAL A 127 -7.76 9.90 -0.02
N ALA A 128 -7.76 10.94 -0.86
CA ALA A 128 -8.66 12.09 -0.68
C ALA A 128 -10.12 11.68 -0.88
N LYS A 129 -10.41 10.95 -1.97
CA LYS A 129 -11.77 10.42 -2.24
C LYS A 129 -12.24 9.48 -1.13
N ALA A 130 -11.36 8.65 -0.57
CA ALA A 130 -11.70 7.76 0.52
C ALA A 130 -12.06 8.51 1.81
N ARG A 131 -11.32 9.57 2.14
CA ARG A 131 -11.67 10.46 3.27
C ARG A 131 -13.04 11.11 3.06
N GLU A 132 -13.30 11.66 1.88
CA GLU A 132 -14.59 12.25 1.55
C GLU A 132 -15.74 11.22 1.63
N ARG A 133 -15.53 9.99 1.16
CA ARG A 133 -16.52 8.91 1.29
C ARG A 133 -16.78 8.54 2.75
N PHE A 134 -15.73 8.49 3.57
CA PHE A 134 -15.84 8.25 4.99
C PHE A 134 -16.67 9.35 5.67
N ASP A 135 -16.36 10.62 5.41
CA ASP A 135 -17.09 11.77 5.97
C ASP A 135 -18.56 11.80 5.54
N ASN A 136 -18.86 11.31 4.34
CA ASN A 136 -20.22 11.15 3.82
C ASN A 136 -20.97 9.92 4.38
N GLY A 137 -20.35 9.14 5.28
CA GLY A 137 -20.98 7.98 5.91
C GLY A 137 -20.93 6.68 5.09
N ASN A 138 -20.15 6.64 4.01
CA ASN A 138 -19.97 5.45 3.18
C ASN A 138 -18.73 4.67 3.63
N PHE A 139 -18.95 3.71 4.51
CA PHE A 139 -17.88 2.90 5.12
C PHE A 139 -17.87 1.48 4.56
N PRO A 140 -16.76 1.03 3.93
CA PRO A 140 -16.56 -0.38 3.62
C PRO A 140 -16.61 -1.28 4.87
N ILE A 141 -16.04 -0.81 5.98
CA ILE A 141 -16.03 -1.50 7.27
C ILE A 141 -16.91 -0.73 8.25
N PRO A 142 -17.97 -1.35 8.80
CA PRO A 142 -18.84 -0.68 9.76
C PRO A 142 -18.11 -0.43 11.09
N ASN A 143 -18.53 0.62 11.81
CA ASN A 143 -18.00 0.89 13.14
C ASN A 143 -18.33 -0.27 14.10
N ARG A 144 -17.32 -0.74 14.84
CA ARG A 144 -17.41 -1.90 15.74
C ARG A 144 -18.19 -1.64 17.03
N ILE A 145 -18.45 -0.38 17.37
CA ILE A 145 -19.18 -0.02 18.58
C ILE A 145 -20.71 -0.12 18.44
N LYS A 146 -21.22 -0.36 17.23
CA LYS A 146 -22.66 -0.53 16.99
C LYS A 146 -23.24 -1.72 17.74
#